data_AF-A0A454CYK3-F1
#
_entry.id   AF-A0A454CYK3-F1
#
_cell.length_a   1.000
_cell.length_b   1.000
_cell.length_c   1.000
_cell.angle_alpha   90.00
_cell.angle_beta   90.00
_cell.angle_gamma   90.00
#
_symmetry.space_group_name_H-M   'P 1'
#
loop_
_entity.id
_entity.type
_entity.pdbx_description
1 polymer ?
#
loop_
_entity_poly.entity_id
_entity_poly.type
_entity_poly.pdbx_seq_one_letter_code
_entity_poly.pdbx_strand_id
1 'polypeptide(L)'
;MTNIGEQVVIDGVVSSEEIKNKVYRHVGEMLKKSKERNTFELKGTDGESGDPLDYTATYVFEDIINNLKVLTTDQINVKLTVAEVSSSFLTELGVSYAEQNGTSLGDAGKFVNKILDFTAEDIVAVISASGNDNIGQVLAEPNLSVISGESASFLVGGEIPITVRDNNGISVTYKEYGVKLSMVAKVTDSENIRLSLLPEVSSIDKTNGVNSGLVKVPSLRLFRCDNT
;
A
#
# COMPACT_ATOMS: atom_id res chain seq x y z
N MET A 1 8.75 48.15 20.46
CA MET A 1 7.43 47.50 20.57
C MET A 1 7.24 46.72 19.29
N THR A 2 7.41 45.40 19.33
CA THR A 2 7.34 44.53 18.15
C THR A 2 5.87 44.33 17.81
N ASN A 3 5.51 44.73 16.60
CA ASN A 3 4.16 44.67 16.06
C ASN A 3 3.67 43.21 16.11
N ILE A 4 2.64 42.92 16.89
CA ILE A 4 1.98 41.62 16.90
C ILE A 4 1.07 41.64 15.66
N GLY A 5 1.39 40.83 14.66
CA GLY A 5 0.64 40.73 13.41
C GLY A 5 -0.82 40.42 13.67
N GLU A 6 -1.70 40.99 12.85
CA GLU A 6 -3.14 40.79 12.89
C GLU A 6 -3.46 39.29 12.72
N GLN A 7 -3.96 38.66 13.80
CA GLN A 7 -4.41 37.27 13.82
C GLN A 7 -5.87 37.19 13.37
N VAL A 8 -6.19 36.20 12.54
CA VAL A 8 -7.53 35.95 12.04
C VAL A 8 -8.01 34.59 12.52
N VAL A 9 -9.20 34.56 13.11
CA VAL A 9 -9.84 33.31 13.57
C VAL A 9 -10.92 32.93 12.57
N ILE A 10 -10.92 31.67 12.14
CA ILE A 10 -11.96 31.10 11.30
C ILE A 10 -12.75 30.12 12.16
N ASP A 11 -14.04 30.38 12.36
CA ASP A 11 -14.92 29.56 13.18
C ASP A 11 -16.20 29.19 12.41
N GLY A 12 -16.77 28.04 12.73
CA GLY A 12 -17.98 27.54 12.07
C GLY A 12 -18.02 26.02 11.95
N VAL A 13 -19.05 25.53 11.27
CA VAL A 13 -19.24 24.10 10.97
C VAL A 13 -19.18 23.89 9.46
N VAL A 14 -18.50 22.84 9.04
CA VAL A 14 -18.37 22.42 7.64
C VAL A 14 -18.78 20.97 7.48
N SER A 15 -19.26 20.61 6.31
CA SER A 15 -19.78 19.26 6.06
C SER A 15 -18.67 18.21 5.97
N SER A 16 -17.50 18.52 5.41
CA SER A 16 -16.40 17.56 5.24
C SER A 16 -15.02 18.18 5.51
N GLU A 17 -14.03 17.32 5.71
CA GLU A 17 -12.62 17.69 5.87
C GLU A 17 -12.09 18.39 4.60
N GLU A 18 -12.55 17.97 3.43
CA GLU A 18 -12.21 18.62 2.15
C GLU A 18 -12.67 20.08 2.11
N ILE A 19 -13.93 20.34 2.50
CA ILE A 19 -14.49 21.69 2.54
C ILE A 19 -13.78 22.53 3.59
N LYS A 20 -13.45 21.95 4.76
CA LYS A 20 -12.64 22.61 5.78
C LYS A 20 -11.32 23.12 5.19
N ASN A 21 -10.60 22.25 4.49
CA ASN A 21 -9.30 22.55 3.90
C ASN A 21 -9.41 23.56 2.75
N LYS A 22 -10.47 23.49 1.94
CA LYS A 22 -10.76 24.47 0.88
C LYS A 22 -11.03 25.86 1.45
N VAL A 23 -11.89 25.97 2.46
CA VAL A 23 -12.20 27.24 3.12
C VAL A 23 -10.95 27.83 3.77
N TYR A 24 -10.23 27.01 4.56
CA TYR A 24 -9.01 27.44 5.23
C TYR A 24 -7.96 27.96 4.22
N ARG A 25 -7.73 27.21 3.13
CA ARG A 25 -6.83 27.63 2.04
C ARG A 25 -7.28 28.92 1.37
N HIS A 26 -8.56 29.03 1.04
CA HIS A 26 -9.08 30.20 0.34
C HIS A 26 -8.95 31.47 1.17
N VAL A 27 -9.25 31.40 2.47
CA VAL A 27 -9.09 32.54 3.39
C VAL A 27 -7.62 32.90 3.54
N GLY A 28 -6.73 31.93 3.70
CA GLY A 28 -5.28 32.16 3.79
C GLY A 28 -4.71 32.85 2.55
N GLU A 29 -5.13 32.41 1.36
CA GLU A 29 -4.71 33.00 0.09
C GLU A 29 -5.29 34.41 -0.14
N MET A 30 -6.55 34.64 0.23
CA MET A 30 -7.18 35.97 0.15
C MET A 30 -6.48 37.00 1.05
N LEU A 31 -6.07 36.58 2.24
CA LEU A 31 -5.34 37.42 3.20
C LEU A 31 -3.85 37.53 2.89
N LYS A 32 -3.36 36.87 1.83
CA LYS A 32 -1.95 36.83 1.42
C LYS A 32 -1.01 36.43 2.57
N LYS A 33 -1.46 35.54 3.45
CA LYS A 33 -0.65 35.04 4.57
C LYS A 33 0.42 34.07 4.06
N SER A 34 1.54 34.01 4.78
CA SER A 34 2.59 33.00 4.56
C SER A 34 2.00 31.60 4.72
N LYS A 35 2.39 30.66 3.87
CA LYS A 35 1.87 29.29 3.87
C LYS A 35 3.00 28.27 3.94
N GLU A 36 2.83 27.28 4.80
CA GLU A 36 3.63 26.07 4.88
C GLU A 36 2.85 24.91 4.26
N ARG A 37 3.51 24.12 3.40
CA ARG A 37 2.89 22.96 2.75
C ARG A 37 3.34 21.71 3.47
N ASN A 38 2.38 20.93 3.99
CA ASN A 38 2.62 19.65 4.62
C ASN A 38 2.06 18.53 3.74
N THR A 39 2.86 17.50 3.48
CA THR A 39 2.48 16.31 2.72
C THR A 39 2.75 15.07 3.54
N PHE A 40 1.94 14.02 3.34
CA PHE A 40 2.25 12.72 3.91
C PHE A 40 3.31 12.01 3.08
N GLU A 41 4.17 11.29 3.77
CA GLU A 41 5.15 10.37 3.20
C GLU A 41 4.87 9.00 3.80
N LEU A 42 4.78 7.98 2.95
CA LEU A 42 4.71 6.61 3.42
C LEU A 42 6.12 6.16 3.80
N LYS A 43 6.27 5.64 5.01
CA LYS A 43 7.55 5.10 5.48
C LYS A 43 7.58 3.59 5.25
N GLY A 44 8.62 3.14 4.57
CA GLY A 44 8.93 1.73 4.41
C GLY A 44 9.40 1.10 5.73
N THR A 45 9.48 -0.24 5.76
CA THR A 45 9.97 -0.99 6.93
C THR A 45 11.42 -0.66 7.30
N ASP A 46 12.21 -0.20 6.34
CA ASP A 46 13.63 0.15 6.53
C ASP A 46 13.81 1.60 7.03
N GLY A 47 12.72 2.31 7.33
CA GLY A 47 12.73 3.70 7.80
C GLY A 47 12.95 4.75 6.71
N GLU A 48 13.10 4.32 5.45
CA GLU A 48 13.16 5.19 4.29
C GLU A 48 11.80 5.86 4.07
N SER A 49 11.81 7.20 4.00
CA SER A 49 10.68 7.99 3.54
C SER A 49 10.50 7.75 2.05
N GLY A 50 9.33 7.27 1.65
CA GLY A 50 8.91 7.23 0.26
C GLY A 50 8.60 8.62 -0.28
N ASP A 51 8.20 8.68 -1.55
CA ASP A 51 7.92 9.94 -2.22
C ASP A 51 6.77 10.70 -1.55
N PRO A 52 6.83 12.06 -1.50
CA PRO A 52 5.77 12.87 -0.96
C PRO A 52 4.46 12.66 -1.73
N LEU A 53 3.39 12.34 -1.02
CA LEU A 53 2.08 12.12 -1.61
C LEU A 53 1.40 13.46 -1.88
N ASP A 54 1.61 14.02 -3.07
CA ASP A 54 1.14 15.36 -3.43
C ASP A 54 -0.36 15.58 -3.23
N TYR A 55 -1.18 14.55 -3.48
CA TYR A 55 -2.63 14.61 -3.31
C TYR A 55 -3.05 14.74 -1.84
N THR A 56 -2.16 14.40 -0.91
CA THR A 56 -2.39 14.52 0.54
C THR A 56 -2.04 15.91 1.08
N ALA A 57 -1.50 16.80 0.25
CA ALA A 57 -1.04 18.11 0.68
C ALA A 57 -2.09 18.89 1.48
N THR A 58 -1.64 19.41 2.62
CA THR A 58 -2.34 20.36 3.48
C THR A 58 -1.51 21.64 3.56
N TYR A 59 -2.18 22.77 3.80
CA TYR A 59 -1.53 24.07 3.90
C TYR A 59 -1.83 24.63 5.27
N VAL A 60 -0.80 25.12 5.97
CA VAL A 60 -0.91 25.84 7.23
C VAL A 60 -0.54 27.29 6.98
N PHE A 61 -1.38 28.22 7.43
CA PHE A 61 -1.15 29.65 7.21
C PHE A 61 -0.77 30.32 8.53
N GLU A 62 0.25 31.18 8.48
CA GLU A 62 0.67 31.98 9.64
C GLU A 62 -0.43 32.96 10.05
N ASP A 63 -0.54 33.20 11.36
CA ASP A 63 -1.53 34.08 12.00
C ASP A 63 -3.01 33.73 11.72
N ILE A 64 -3.31 32.52 11.22
CA ILE A 64 -4.69 32.05 11.06
C ILE A 64 -4.99 30.92 12.04
N ILE A 65 -5.93 31.15 12.94
CA ILE A 65 -6.42 30.15 13.89
C ILE A 65 -7.64 29.45 13.25
N ASN A 66 -7.49 28.17 12.93
CA ASN A 66 -8.57 27.35 12.39
C ASN A 66 -9.36 26.68 13.53
N ASN A 67 -10.61 27.11 13.72
CA ASN A 67 -11.56 26.54 14.68
C ASN A 67 -12.77 25.88 13.98
N LEU A 68 -12.68 25.63 12.67
CA LEU A 68 -13.74 24.97 11.91
C LEU A 68 -13.96 23.53 12.41
N LYS A 69 -15.21 23.17 12.65
CA LYS A 69 -15.63 21.82 13.06
C LYS A 69 -16.23 21.06 11.89
N VAL A 70 -15.81 19.82 11.70
CA VAL A 70 -16.35 18.94 10.66
C VAL A 70 -17.55 18.17 11.22
N LEU A 71 -18.66 18.17 10.48
CA LEU A 71 -19.88 17.47 10.86
C LEU A 71 -19.81 15.97 10.55
N THR A 72 -19.24 15.60 9.40
CA THR A 72 -19.12 14.22 8.96
C THR A 72 -17.74 13.95 8.41
N THR A 73 -17.18 12.80 8.79
CA THR A 73 -15.88 12.34 8.31
C THR A 73 -16.10 11.29 7.23
N ASP A 74 -15.37 11.42 6.12
CA ASP A 74 -15.43 10.44 5.03
C ASP A 74 -14.63 9.20 5.42
N GLN A 75 -15.30 8.04 5.44
CA GLN A 75 -14.71 6.75 5.76
C GLN A 75 -14.48 5.94 4.48
N ILE A 76 -13.28 5.40 4.32
CA ILE A 76 -12.86 4.61 3.16
C ILE A 76 -12.61 3.18 3.63
N ASN A 77 -13.30 2.22 3.02
CA ASN A 77 -13.08 0.80 3.23
C ASN A 77 -12.19 0.25 2.12
N VAL A 78 -11.08 -0.38 2.51
CA VAL A 78 -10.10 -0.95 1.60
C VAL A 78 -10.01 -2.46 1.84
N LYS A 79 -10.32 -3.23 0.80
CA LYS A 79 -10.05 -4.66 0.72
C LYS A 79 -8.86 -4.88 -0.20
N LEU A 80 -7.78 -5.43 0.34
CA LEU A 80 -6.61 -5.84 -0.43
C LEU A 80 -6.61 -7.36 -0.51
N THR A 81 -6.21 -7.90 -1.67
CA THR A 81 -6.06 -9.32 -1.91
C THR A 81 -4.63 -9.55 -2.38
N VAL A 82 -3.88 -10.37 -1.66
CA VAL A 82 -2.50 -10.72 -2.02
C VAL A 82 -2.44 -12.20 -2.39
N ALA A 83 -2.02 -12.49 -3.62
CA ALA A 83 -1.89 -13.85 -4.12
C ALA A 83 -0.52 -14.07 -4.77
N GLU A 84 0.07 -15.24 -4.51
CA GLU A 84 1.22 -15.78 -5.23
C GLU A 84 0.72 -16.58 -6.43
N VAL A 85 1.34 -16.40 -7.59
CA VAL A 85 0.97 -17.08 -8.83
C VAL A 85 2.21 -17.72 -9.44
N SER A 86 2.11 -19.00 -9.81
CA SER A 86 3.20 -19.72 -10.43
C SER A 86 3.50 -19.17 -11.83
N SER A 87 4.79 -18.96 -12.13
CA SER A 87 5.23 -18.46 -13.44
C SER A 87 4.93 -19.43 -14.59
N SER A 88 4.85 -20.74 -14.31
CA SER A 88 4.42 -21.76 -15.27
C SER A 88 2.97 -21.55 -15.71
N PHE A 89 2.06 -21.25 -14.78
CA PHE A 89 0.67 -20.93 -15.07
C PHE A 89 0.54 -19.64 -15.88
N LEU A 90 1.27 -18.58 -15.51
CA LEU A 90 1.29 -17.33 -16.27
C LEU A 90 1.81 -17.53 -17.70
N THR A 91 2.76 -18.44 -17.89
CA THR A 91 3.30 -18.79 -19.21
C THR A 91 2.31 -19.61 -20.04
N GLU A 92 1.59 -20.56 -19.42
CA GLU A 92 0.55 -21.37 -20.07
C GLU A 92 -0.66 -20.52 -20.49
N LEU A 93 -1.09 -19.56 -19.66
CA LEU A 93 -2.09 -18.56 -20.03
C LEU A 93 -1.63 -17.68 -21.21
N GLY A 94 -0.32 -17.39 -21.30
CA GLY A 94 0.26 -16.56 -22.34
C GLY A 94 0.53 -17.27 -23.67
N VAL A 95 0.46 -18.61 -23.73
CA VAL A 95 0.86 -19.39 -24.90
C VAL A 95 -0.20 -20.46 -25.24
N SER A 96 -1.11 -20.14 -26.14
CA SER A 96 -1.97 -21.12 -26.81
C SER A 96 -1.40 -21.47 -28.20
N TYR A 97 -1.14 -22.76 -28.45
CA TYR A 97 -0.82 -23.28 -29.79
C TYR A 97 -2.09 -23.84 -30.42
N ALA A 98 -2.59 -23.20 -31.48
CA ALA A 98 -3.71 -23.73 -32.24
C ALA A 98 -3.22 -24.82 -33.20
N GLU A 99 -3.47 -26.09 -32.86
CA GLU A 99 -3.52 -27.15 -33.86
C GLU A 99 -4.96 -27.33 -34.33
N GLN A 100 -5.22 -27.01 -35.60
CA GLN A 100 -6.46 -27.39 -36.27
C GLN A 100 -6.13 -28.20 -37.52
N ASN A 101 -6.41 -29.51 -37.44
CA ASN A 101 -6.61 -30.44 -38.56
C ASN A 101 -5.77 -30.16 -39.83
N GLY A 102 -4.48 -30.47 -39.77
CA GLY A 102 -3.73 -30.97 -40.93
C GLY A 102 -3.48 -30.04 -42.12
N THR A 103 -3.76 -28.74 -42.05
CA THR A 103 -3.35 -27.78 -43.10
C THR A 103 -2.57 -26.62 -42.50
N SER A 104 -1.29 -26.58 -42.84
CA SER A 104 -0.31 -25.55 -42.50
C SER A 104 -0.85 -24.14 -42.78
N LEU A 105 -1.13 -23.38 -41.72
CA LEU A 105 -1.29 -21.93 -41.77
C LEU A 105 0.07 -21.31 -41.46
N GLY A 106 0.61 -20.68 -42.49
CA GLY A 106 1.97 -20.14 -42.52
C GLY A 106 2.29 -19.13 -41.42
N ASP A 107 3.56 -19.23 -41.06
CA ASP A 107 4.44 -18.33 -40.31
C ASP A 107 4.59 -18.57 -38.81
N ALA A 108 5.82 -18.89 -38.41
CA ALA A 108 6.25 -18.99 -37.03
C ALA A 108 6.07 -17.62 -36.34
N GLY A 109 5.31 -17.57 -35.24
CA GLY A 109 5.10 -16.35 -34.47
C GLY A 109 3.69 -15.74 -34.55
N LYS A 110 2.70 -16.42 -35.13
CA LYS A 110 1.29 -15.99 -35.07
C LYS A 110 0.52 -16.71 -33.98
N PHE A 111 0.19 -15.97 -32.92
CA PHE A 111 -0.71 -16.39 -31.85
C PHE A 111 -2.16 -16.31 -32.33
N VAL A 112 -2.90 -17.43 -32.31
CA VAL A 112 -4.32 -17.48 -32.65
C VAL A 112 -5.10 -17.61 -31.35
N ASN A 113 -5.92 -16.59 -31.05
CA ASN A 113 -6.67 -16.39 -29.81
C ASN A 113 -5.80 -15.98 -28.61
N LYS A 114 -5.44 -14.69 -28.60
CA LYS A 114 -4.89 -13.97 -27.44
C LYS A 114 -6.00 -13.94 -26.37
N ILE A 115 -6.08 -14.95 -25.51
CA ILE A 115 -6.91 -14.87 -24.29
C ILE A 115 -6.19 -13.85 -23.38
N LEU A 116 -6.48 -12.57 -23.57
CA LEU A 116 -5.81 -11.48 -22.85
C LEU A 116 -6.61 -10.88 -21.71
N ASP A 117 -7.92 -11.12 -21.65
CA ASP A 117 -8.77 -10.43 -20.70
C ASP A 117 -8.95 -11.28 -19.43
N PHE A 118 -7.84 -11.58 -18.75
CA PHE A 118 -7.88 -12.02 -17.36
C PHE A 118 -7.69 -10.82 -16.45
N THR A 119 -8.67 -10.54 -15.60
CA THR A 119 -8.51 -9.59 -14.49
C THR A 119 -7.79 -10.27 -13.32
N ALA A 120 -7.27 -9.48 -12.37
CA ALA A 120 -6.72 -10.03 -11.12
C ALA A 120 -7.75 -10.88 -10.34
N GLU A 121 -9.04 -10.54 -10.48
CA GLU A 121 -10.13 -11.26 -9.85
C GLU A 121 -10.35 -12.64 -10.48
N ASP A 122 -10.27 -12.75 -11.81
CA ASP A 122 -10.37 -14.03 -12.52
C ASP A 122 -9.21 -14.98 -12.14
N ILE A 123 -8.00 -14.43 -11.98
CA ILE A 123 -6.82 -15.18 -11.55
C ILE A 123 -7.03 -15.73 -10.13
N VAL A 124 -7.48 -14.90 -9.21
CA VAL A 124 -7.76 -15.31 -7.82
C VAL A 124 -8.88 -16.35 -7.77
N ALA A 125 -9.92 -16.21 -8.59
CA ALA A 125 -11.03 -17.16 -8.66
C ALA A 125 -10.57 -18.53 -9.17
N VAL A 126 -9.74 -18.57 -10.22
CA VAL A 126 -9.15 -19.83 -10.73
C VAL A 126 -8.23 -20.48 -9.71
N ILE A 127 -7.37 -19.70 -9.05
CA ILE A 127 -6.50 -20.21 -7.96
C ILE A 127 -7.36 -20.82 -6.84
N SER A 128 -8.38 -20.10 -6.40
CA SER A 128 -9.26 -20.52 -5.32
C SER A 128 -10.09 -21.77 -5.68
N ALA A 129 -10.52 -21.90 -6.94
CA ALA A 129 -11.31 -23.03 -7.42
C ALA A 129 -10.49 -24.27 -7.74
N SER A 130 -9.24 -24.09 -8.22
CA SER A 130 -8.36 -25.19 -8.61
C SER A 130 -7.88 -26.01 -7.42
N GLY A 131 -7.68 -25.35 -6.26
CA GLY A 131 -7.16 -26.00 -5.04
C GLY A 131 -5.78 -26.65 -5.24
N ASN A 132 -5.11 -26.34 -6.35
CA ASN A 132 -3.82 -26.88 -6.74
C ASN A 132 -2.75 -25.84 -6.42
N ASP A 133 -1.97 -26.11 -5.37
CA ASP A 133 -0.85 -25.27 -4.92
C ASP A 133 0.20 -25.03 -6.02
N ASN A 134 0.18 -25.82 -7.10
CA ASN A 134 1.09 -25.68 -8.22
C ASN A 134 0.74 -24.51 -9.16
N ILE A 135 -0.48 -23.96 -9.08
CA ILE A 135 -0.95 -22.82 -9.89
C ILE A 135 -0.74 -21.49 -9.17
N GLY A 136 -0.96 -21.45 -7.86
CA GLY A 136 -0.83 -20.26 -7.03
C GLY A 136 -1.55 -20.42 -5.70
N GLN A 137 -1.41 -19.45 -4.81
CA GLN A 137 -2.05 -19.42 -3.50
C GLN A 137 -2.37 -17.99 -3.07
N VAL A 138 -3.56 -17.76 -2.53
CA VAL A 138 -3.90 -16.49 -1.85
C VAL A 138 -3.19 -16.45 -0.50
N LEU A 139 -2.34 -15.45 -0.29
CA LEU A 139 -1.52 -15.28 0.91
C LEU A 139 -2.25 -14.52 2.01
N ALA A 140 -3.02 -13.48 1.66
CA ALA A 140 -3.83 -12.72 2.61
C ALA A 140 -4.91 -11.88 1.93
N GLU A 141 -6.00 -11.63 2.67
CA GLU A 141 -7.05 -10.66 2.30
C GLU A 141 -7.32 -9.65 3.42
N PRO A 142 -6.42 -8.67 3.66
CA PRO A 142 -6.66 -7.69 4.71
C PRO A 142 -7.80 -6.73 4.34
N ASN A 143 -8.63 -6.42 5.34
CA ASN A 143 -9.72 -5.46 5.25
C ASN A 143 -9.49 -4.35 6.28
N LEU A 144 -9.42 -3.10 5.83
CA LEU A 144 -9.15 -1.95 6.68
C LEU A 144 -10.14 -0.82 6.40
N SER A 145 -10.52 -0.11 7.46
CA SER A 145 -11.34 1.08 7.36
C SER A 145 -10.56 2.27 7.87
N VAL A 146 -10.44 3.32 7.05
CA VAL A 146 -9.62 4.49 7.34
C VAL A 146 -10.43 5.76 7.12
N ILE A 147 -10.05 6.83 7.81
CA ILE A 147 -10.58 8.16 7.55
C ILE A 147 -9.84 8.77 6.35
N SER A 148 -10.57 9.45 5.47
CA SER A 148 -10.02 10.16 4.32
C SER A 148 -8.97 11.20 4.76
N GLY A 149 -7.76 11.08 4.21
CA GLY A 149 -6.63 11.95 4.50
C GLY A 149 -5.76 11.48 5.67
N GLU A 150 -6.09 10.37 6.32
CA GLU A 150 -5.27 9.77 7.37
C GLU A 150 -4.39 8.64 6.83
N SER A 151 -3.26 8.40 7.50
CA SER A 151 -2.44 7.22 7.28
C SER A 151 -2.92 6.07 8.15
N ALA A 152 -2.80 4.85 7.64
CA ALA A 152 -3.11 3.66 8.40
C ALA A 152 -2.08 2.57 8.14
N SER A 153 -1.83 1.76 9.16
CA SER A 153 -0.96 0.60 9.07
C SER A 153 -1.65 -0.63 9.62
N PHE A 154 -1.32 -1.76 9.01
CA PHE A 154 -1.87 -3.07 9.34
C PHE A 154 -0.75 -4.09 9.31
N LEU A 155 -0.73 -4.99 10.29
CA LEU A 155 0.19 -6.12 10.35
C LEU A 155 -0.59 -7.35 10.77
N VAL A 156 -0.51 -8.42 9.97
CA VAL A 156 -1.01 -9.75 10.31
C VAL A 156 0.08 -10.77 10.07
N GLY A 157 0.48 -11.47 11.13
CA GLY A 157 1.59 -12.40 11.08
C GLY A 157 2.06 -12.81 12.46
N GLY A 158 3.37 -13.00 12.60
CA GLY A 158 4.00 -13.34 13.86
C GLY A 158 5.43 -12.84 13.94
N GLU A 159 6.12 -13.22 15.01
CA GLU A 159 7.53 -12.88 15.21
C GLU A 159 8.38 -14.14 15.21
N ILE A 160 9.57 -14.05 14.62
CA ILE A 160 10.57 -15.10 14.68
C ILE A 160 11.75 -14.65 15.54
N PRO A 161 12.14 -15.42 16.57
CA PRO A 161 13.33 -15.11 17.35
C PRO A 161 14.58 -15.41 16.51
N ILE A 162 15.42 -14.39 16.34
CA ILE A 162 16.75 -14.48 15.75
C ILE A 162 17.75 -14.46 16.91
N THR A 163 18.45 -15.57 17.11
CA THR A 163 19.51 -15.67 18.10
C THR A 163 20.83 -15.22 17.49
N VAL A 164 21.43 -14.18 18.08
CA VAL A 164 22.74 -13.69 17.69
C VAL A 164 23.70 -13.95 18.84
N ARG A 165 24.80 -14.65 18.56
CA ARG A 165 25.89 -14.80 19.52
C ARG A 165 26.88 -13.67 19.28
N ASP A 166 27.12 -12.88 20.33
CA ASP A 166 28.17 -11.87 20.37
C ASP A 166 29.19 -12.22 21.47
N ASN A 167 30.30 -11.48 21.55
CA ASN A 167 31.37 -11.67 22.54
C ASN A 167 30.87 -11.55 24.00
N ASN A 168 29.73 -10.91 24.22
CA ASN A 168 29.11 -10.71 25.53
C ASN A 168 28.00 -11.71 25.88
N GLY A 169 27.64 -12.65 25.00
CA GLY A 169 26.61 -13.66 25.27
C GLY A 169 25.67 -13.97 24.09
N ILE A 170 24.52 -14.57 24.38
CA ILE A 170 23.46 -14.85 23.40
C ILE A 170 22.40 -13.76 23.53
N SER A 171 22.23 -12.95 22.50
CA SER A 171 21.12 -12.00 22.37
C SER A 171 20.01 -12.61 21.51
N VAL A 172 18.76 -12.29 21.84
CA VAL A 172 17.58 -12.71 21.08
C VAL A 172 16.89 -11.46 20.56
N THR A 173 16.84 -11.30 19.24
CA THR A 173 16.12 -10.22 18.57
C THR A 173 14.92 -10.81 17.84
N TYR A 174 13.74 -10.23 18.02
CA TYR A 174 12.54 -10.67 17.31
C TYR A 174 12.42 -9.93 15.98
N LYS A 175 12.12 -10.66 14.91
CA LYS A 175 11.82 -10.08 13.59
C LYS A 175 10.39 -10.47 13.21
N GLU A 176 9.58 -9.47 12.89
CA GLU A 176 8.22 -9.66 12.41
C GLU A 176 8.23 -10.34 11.03
N TYR A 177 7.24 -11.20 10.78
CA TYR A 177 6.94 -11.76 9.47
C TYR A 177 5.42 -11.84 9.29
N GLY A 178 4.96 -11.93 8.04
CA GLY A 178 3.56 -11.94 7.64
C GLY A 178 3.24 -10.86 6.62
N VAL A 179 2.01 -10.38 6.63
CA VAL A 179 1.53 -9.33 5.73
C VAL A 179 1.44 -8.02 6.48
N LYS A 180 2.25 -7.05 6.05
CA LYS A 180 2.25 -5.68 6.53
C LYS A 180 1.75 -4.77 5.41
N LEU A 181 0.91 -3.81 5.75
CA LEU A 181 0.39 -2.82 4.81
C LEU A 181 0.48 -1.45 5.47
N SER A 182 1.15 -0.51 4.81
CA SER A 182 1.07 0.92 5.13
C SER A 182 0.33 1.61 4.00
N MET A 183 -0.63 2.47 4.30
CA MET A 183 -1.41 3.15 3.28
C MET A 183 -1.87 4.55 3.70
N VAL A 184 -2.14 5.39 2.71
CA VAL A 184 -2.85 6.66 2.85
C VAL A 184 -3.91 6.72 1.77
N ALA A 185 -5.16 6.99 2.17
CA ALA A 185 -6.27 7.14 1.24
C ALA A 185 -6.91 8.51 1.42
N LYS A 186 -7.27 9.19 0.34
CA LYS A 186 -7.91 10.50 0.40
C LYS A 186 -8.94 10.67 -0.71
N VAL A 187 -10.13 11.11 -0.33
CA VAL A 187 -11.16 11.58 -1.25
C VAL A 187 -10.70 12.91 -1.85
N THR A 188 -10.77 13.00 -3.17
CA THR A 188 -10.41 14.20 -3.93
C THR A 188 -11.66 14.99 -4.32
N ASP A 189 -11.46 16.26 -4.68
CA ASP A 189 -12.50 17.19 -5.12
C ASP A 189 -13.41 16.70 -6.27
N SER A 190 -13.01 15.64 -6.98
CA SER A 190 -13.78 15.01 -8.06
C SER A 190 -14.53 13.75 -7.62
N GLU A 191 -14.74 13.57 -6.30
CA GLU A 191 -15.34 12.37 -5.68
C GLU A 191 -14.55 11.07 -5.95
N ASN A 192 -13.33 11.19 -6.48
CA ASN A 192 -12.43 10.06 -6.70
C ASN A 192 -11.59 9.80 -5.46
N ILE A 193 -11.28 8.54 -5.20
CA ILE A 193 -10.37 8.13 -4.13
C ILE A 193 -8.96 7.98 -4.72
N ARG A 194 -8.00 8.68 -4.13
CA ARG A 194 -6.58 8.42 -4.36
C ARG A 194 -6.02 7.61 -3.20
N LEU A 195 -5.21 6.63 -3.52
CA LEU A 195 -4.66 5.66 -2.60
C LEU A 195 -3.20 5.44 -2.94
N SER A 196 -2.33 5.50 -1.94
CA SER A 196 -0.97 5.00 -2.03
C SER A 196 -0.78 3.93 -0.97
N LEU A 197 -0.13 2.84 -1.37
CA LEU A 197 -0.03 1.62 -0.60
C LEU A 197 1.39 1.05 -0.68
N LEU A 198 1.89 0.60 0.46
CA LEU A 198 3.14 -0.12 0.61
C LEU A 198 2.85 -1.47 1.29
N PRO A 199 2.41 -2.49 0.50
CA PRO A 199 2.28 -3.84 1.00
C PRO A 199 3.65 -4.53 1.05
N GLU A 200 3.88 -5.24 2.14
CA GLU A 200 5.02 -6.11 2.36
C GLU A 200 4.51 -7.48 2.78
N VAL A 201 4.90 -8.53 2.06
CA VAL A 201 4.57 -9.90 2.39
C VAL A 201 5.85 -10.66 2.69
N SER A 202 5.88 -11.27 3.85
CA SER A 202 7.03 -12.02 4.32
C SER A 202 6.61 -13.39 4.86
N SER A 203 7.33 -14.43 4.45
CA SER A 203 7.05 -15.81 4.85
C SER A 203 8.33 -16.51 5.28
N ILE A 204 8.21 -17.37 6.29
CA ILE A 204 9.34 -18.14 6.81
C ILE A 204 9.72 -19.19 5.76
N ASP A 205 10.95 -19.11 5.28
CA ASP A 205 11.53 -20.13 4.44
C ASP A 205 12.20 -21.21 5.30
N LYS A 206 11.56 -22.37 5.37
CA LYS A 206 12.05 -23.54 6.11
C LYS A 206 13.12 -24.32 5.35
N THR A 207 13.31 -24.05 4.05
CA THR A 207 14.21 -24.80 3.17
C THR A 207 15.61 -24.21 3.13
N ASN A 208 15.73 -22.88 3.20
CA ASN A 208 17.00 -22.15 3.09
C ASN A 208 17.54 -21.68 4.45
N GLY A 209 17.25 -22.39 5.54
CA GLY A 209 17.74 -22.04 6.87
C GLY A 209 19.23 -22.33 7.00
N VAL A 210 20.02 -21.34 7.39
CA VAL A 210 21.46 -21.54 7.62
C VAL A 210 21.64 -22.22 8.98
N ASN A 211 22.11 -23.46 8.95
CA ASN A 211 22.45 -24.23 10.15
C ASN A 211 23.97 -24.14 10.37
N SER A 212 24.40 -23.18 11.19
CA SER A 212 25.80 -23.13 11.65
C SER A 212 25.89 -23.79 13.02
N GLY A 213 25.64 -25.11 13.10
CA GLY A 213 25.82 -26.02 14.25
C GLY A 213 25.21 -25.63 15.62
N LEU A 214 25.58 -24.46 16.14
CA LEU A 214 25.17 -23.86 17.40
C LEU A 214 24.01 -22.85 17.26
N VAL A 215 23.73 -22.35 16.04
CA VAL A 215 22.65 -21.37 15.77
C VAL A 215 21.89 -21.78 14.51
N LYS A 216 20.55 -21.84 14.62
CA LYS A 216 19.62 -22.06 13.50
C LYS A 216 19.05 -20.70 13.09
N VAL A 217 19.47 -20.18 11.93
CA VAL A 217 18.94 -18.93 11.39
C VAL A 217 17.90 -19.26 10.31
N PRO A 218 16.61 -18.96 10.53
CA PRO A 218 15.57 -19.13 9.51
C PRO A 218 15.76 -18.07 8.42
N SER A 219 15.51 -18.43 7.17
CA SER A 219 15.43 -17.46 6.07
C SER A 219 14.01 -16.92 5.92
N LEU A 220 13.91 -15.72 5.34
CA LEU A 220 12.65 -15.04 5.08
C LEU A 220 12.56 -14.76 3.58
N ARG A 221 11.47 -15.17 2.95
CA ARG A 221 11.12 -14.66 1.61
C ARG A 221 10.34 -13.37 1.79
N LEU A 222 10.69 -12.36 1.00
CA LEU A 222 10.13 -11.02 1.10
C LEU A 222 9.63 -10.56 -0.28
N PHE A 223 8.39 -10.11 -0.32
CA PHE A 223 7.78 -9.46 -1.46
C PHE A 223 7.40 -8.05 -1.05
N ARG A 224 7.85 -7.07 -1.83
CA ARG A 224 7.54 -5.65 -1.63
C ARG A 224 7.00 -5.11 -2.95
N CYS A 225 5.95 -4.32 -2.87
CA CYS A 225 5.42 -3.58 -4.00
C CYS A 225 5.29 -2.12 -3.58
N ASP A 226 5.66 -1.23 -4.49
CA ASP A 226 5.49 0.22 -4.33
C ASP A 226 4.56 0.69 -5.44
N ASN A 227 3.57 1.49 -5.10
CA ASN A 227 2.63 2.07 -6.06
C ASN A 227 2.40 3.54 -5.71
N THR A 228 2.74 4.42 -6.64
CA THR A 228 2.70 5.88 -6.52
C THR A 228 1.40 6.46 -7.06
#